data_AF-A0A7C7NHA8-F1
#
_entry.id   AF-A0A7C7NHA8-F1
#
_cell.length_a   1.000
_cell.length_b   1.000
_cell.length_c   1.000
_cell.angle_alpha   90.00
_cell.angle_beta   90.00
_cell.angle_gamma   90.00
#
_symmetry.space_group_name_H-M   'P 1'
#
loop_
_entity.id
_entity.type
_entity.pdbx_description
1 polymer ?
#
loop_
_entity_poly.entity_id
_entity_poly.type
_entity_poly.pdbx_seq_one_letter_code
_entity_poly.pdbx_strand_id
1 'polypeptide(L)'
;MPSFKDFEKIADCLEEQSRIFPQSQREVALRRAISTIYYGVFWELRDRLRKRGHKIRERQPHSKILKILSTDFPEIHPLMEELKRWRELADYQSNWKPDLKKFLQVKYLAKLILEGV
;
A
#
# COMPACT_ATOMS: atom_id res chain seq x y z
N MET A 1 1.00 15.84 7.48
CA MET A 1 0.64 14.78 6.51
C MET A 1 -0.14 13.70 7.24
N PRO A 2 -1.13 13.06 6.60
CA PRO A 2 -1.80 11.90 7.17
C PRO A 2 -0.79 10.77 7.44
N SER A 3 -0.94 10.11 8.58
CA SER A 3 -0.13 8.97 9.01
C SER A 3 -0.60 7.68 8.33
N PHE A 4 0.22 6.63 8.33
CA PHE A 4 -0.24 5.30 7.87
C PHE A 4 -1.54 4.86 8.55
N LYS A 5 -1.72 5.14 9.84
CA LYS A 5 -2.94 4.78 10.58
C LYS A 5 -4.20 5.44 10.03
N ASP A 6 -4.08 6.63 9.44
CA ASP A 6 -5.23 7.31 8.82
C ASP A 6 -5.64 6.59 7.53
N PHE A 7 -4.67 6.15 6.72
CA PHE A 7 -4.93 5.32 5.54
C PHE A 7 -5.49 3.95 5.92
N GLU A 8 -4.95 3.31 6.96
CA GLU A 8 -5.43 2.02 7.44
C GLU A 8 -6.90 2.09 7.87
N LYS A 9 -7.29 3.12 8.64
CA LYS A 9 -8.70 3.33 9.02
C LYS A 9 -9.62 3.50 7.80
N ILE A 10 -9.18 4.25 6.79
CA ILE A 10 -9.96 4.42 5.56
C ILE A 10 -10.10 3.08 4.83
N ALA A 11 -9.02 2.30 4.73
CA ALA A 11 -9.03 0.99 4.09
C ALA A 11 -9.93 -0.01 4.83
N ASP A 12 -9.90 -0.01 6.16
CA ASP A 12 -10.75 -0.87 7.00
C ASP A 12 -12.23 -0.47 6.86
N CYS A 13 -12.54 0.83 6.83
CA CYS A 13 -13.89 1.30 6.57
C CYS A 13 -14.41 0.85 5.18
N LEU A 14 -13.57 0.91 4.15
CA LEU A 14 -13.90 0.42 2.81
C LEU A 14 -14.14 -1.09 2.80
N GLU A 15 -13.35 -1.87 3.55
CA GLU A 15 -13.54 -3.32 3.69
C GLU A 15 -14.86 -3.63 4.42
N GLU A 16 -15.15 -2.97 5.53
CA GLU A 16 -16.40 -3.16 6.29
C GLU A 16 -17.63 -2.87 5.42
N GLN A 17 -17.62 -1.75 4.70
CA GLN A 17 -18.67 -1.39 3.76
C GLN A 17 -18.83 -2.43 2.63
N SER A 18 -17.72 -3.02 2.18
CA SER A 18 -17.74 -4.05 1.12
C SER A 18 -18.57 -5.28 1.50
N ARG A 19 -18.74 -5.57 2.80
CA ARG A 19 -19.51 -6.73 3.28
C ARG A 19 -21.00 -6.60 3.00
N ILE A 20 -21.53 -5.38 3.08
CA ILE A 20 -22.95 -5.07 2.86
C ILE A 20 -23.26 -4.62 1.43
N PHE A 21 -22.23 -4.33 0.64
CA PHE A 21 -22.40 -3.90 -0.74
C PHE A 21 -22.81 -5.04 -1.69
N PRO A 22 -23.59 -4.73 -2.74
CA PRO A 22 -23.74 -5.61 -3.89
C PRO A 22 -22.38 -6.01 -4.47
N GLN A 23 -22.31 -7.18 -5.11
CA GLN A 23 -21.04 -7.78 -5.54
C GLN A 23 -20.18 -6.85 -6.41
N SER A 24 -20.78 -6.09 -7.33
CA SER A 24 -20.06 -5.12 -8.17
C SER A 24 -19.44 -3.97 -7.37
N GLN A 25 -20.09 -3.51 -6.30
CA GLN A 25 -19.59 -2.44 -5.43
C GLN A 25 -18.58 -2.97 -4.40
N ARG A 26 -18.73 -4.21 -3.94
CA ARG A 26 -17.76 -4.89 -3.06
C ARG A 26 -16.38 -4.95 -3.71
N GLU A 27 -16.30 -5.37 -4.97
CA GLU A 27 -15.03 -5.44 -5.70
C GLU A 27 -14.36 -4.05 -5.80
N VAL A 28 -15.14 -3.00 -6.08
CA VAL A 28 -14.64 -1.63 -6.14
C VAL A 28 -14.13 -1.14 -4.78
N ALA A 29 -14.86 -1.43 -3.70
CA ALA A 29 -14.48 -1.04 -2.35
C ALA A 29 -13.15 -1.71 -1.93
N LEU A 30 -13.00 -3.02 -2.17
CA LEU A 30 -11.77 -3.75 -1.86
C LEU A 30 -10.58 -3.29 -2.71
N ARG A 31 -10.79 -3.00 -4.00
CA ARG A 31 -9.73 -2.40 -4.85
C ARG A 31 -9.25 -1.08 -4.27
N ARG A 32 -10.19 -0.20 -3.88
CA ARG A 32 -9.86 1.08 -3.22
C ARG A 32 -9.14 0.87 -1.90
N ALA A 33 -9.56 -0.08 -1.07
CA ALA A 33 -8.90 -0.40 0.19
C ALA A 33 -7.44 -0.81 -0.01
N ILE A 34 -7.16 -1.68 -0.99
CA ILE A 34 -5.79 -2.10 -1.34
C ILE A 34 -4.94 -0.93 -1.82
N SER A 35 -5.49 -0.10 -2.72
CA SER A 35 -4.80 1.09 -3.22
C SER A 35 -4.50 2.08 -2.07
N THR A 36 -5.45 2.29 -1.16
CA THR A 36 -5.28 3.13 0.04
C THR A 36 -4.15 2.63 0.94
N ILE A 37 -4.06 1.32 1.21
CA ILE A 37 -2.97 0.74 2.02
C ILE A 37 -1.61 1.02 1.35
N TYR A 38 -1.50 0.79 0.05
CA TYR A 38 -0.27 1.03 -0.69
C TYR A 38 0.21 2.48 -0.57
N TYR A 39 -0.69 3.45 -0.79
CA TYR A 39 -0.33 4.86 -0.67
C TYR A 39 0.03 5.22 0.78
N GLY A 40 -0.67 4.66 1.77
CA GLY A 40 -0.30 4.82 3.17
C GLY A 40 1.13 4.40 3.47
N VAL A 41 1.52 3.20 3.03
CA VAL A 41 2.90 2.69 3.18
C VAL A 41 3.89 3.59 2.45
N PHE A 42 3.59 3.98 1.21
CA PHE A 42 4.44 4.84 0.41
C PHE A 42 4.74 6.19 1.10
N TRP A 43 3.70 6.86 1.60
CA TRP A 43 3.85 8.16 2.26
C TRP A 43 4.61 8.05 3.58
N GLU A 44 4.35 7.01 4.36
CA GLU A 44 5.03 6.73 5.63
C GLU A 44 6.52 6.41 5.40
N LEU A 45 6.84 5.51 4.48
CA LEU A 45 8.23 5.20 4.10
C LEU A 45 8.97 6.45 3.63
N ARG A 46 8.31 7.28 2.83
CA ARG A 46 8.89 8.54 2.37
C ARG A 46 9.30 9.43 3.53
N ASP A 47 8.44 9.57 4.53
CA ASP A 47 8.72 10.40 5.71
C ASP A 47 9.88 9.81 6.53
N ARG A 48 9.88 8.50 6.76
CA ARG A 48 10.96 7.80 7.48
C ARG A 48 12.31 7.91 6.78
N LEU A 49 12.34 7.69 5.47
CA LEU A 49 13.56 7.82 4.68
C LEU A 49 14.07 9.28 4.65
N ARG A 50 13.17 10.27 4.62
CA ARG A 50 13.58 11.69 4.78
C ARG A 50 14.20 11.96 6.14
N LYS A 51 13.61 11.42 7.22
CA LYS A 51 14.16 11.52 8.59
C LYS A 51 15.52 10.83 8.72
N ARG A 52 15.78 9.77 7.95
CA ARG A 52 17.09 9.10 7.83
C ARG A 52 18.10 9.83 6.92
N GLY A 53 17.74 10.99 6.35
CA GLY A 53 18.65 11.84 5.58
C GLY A 53 18.57 11.67 4.06
N HIS A 54 17.69 10.81 3.53
CA HIS A 54 17.52 10.67 2.09
C HIS A 54 16.83 11.89 1.48
N LYS A 55 17.41 12.45 0.41
CA LYS A 55 16.84 13.57 -0.35
C LYS A 55 15.67 13.12 -1.24
N ILE A 56 14.49 12.99 -0.64
CA ILE A 56 13.23 12.68 -1.33
C ILE A 56 12.38 13.94 -1.50
N ARG A 57 12.07 14.31 -2.75
CA ARG A 57 11.21 15.46 -3.08
C ARG A 57 9.73 15.08 -2.94
N GLU A 58 8.89 16.09 -2.81
CA GLU A 58 7.47 15.89 -2.54
C GLU A 58 6.70 15.19 -3.67
N ARG A 59 7.04 15.50 -4.93
CA ARG A 59 6.45 14.88 -6.14
C ARG A 59 7.35 13.83 -6.79
N GLN A 60 8.24 13.18 -6.02
CA GLN A 60 9.13 12.18 -6.62
C GLN A 60 8.40 10.87 -6.97
N PRO A 61 8.77 10.22 -8.09
CA PRO A 61 8.14 8.98 -8.52
C PRO A 61 8.46 7.82 -7.57
N HIS A 62 7.59 6.82 -7.56
CA HIS A 62 7.71 5.65 -6.68
C HIS A 62 9.03 4.89 -6.88
N SER A 63 9.59 4.96 -8.09
CA SER A 63 10.86 4.35 -8.47
C SER A 63 12.05 4.80 -7.60
N LYS A 64 12.02 6.01 -7.05
CA LYS A 64 13.12 6.48 -6.20
C LYS A 64 13.08 5.89 -4.80
N ILE A 65 11.89 5.68 -4.23
CA ILE A 65 11.77 4.97 -2.94
C ILE A 65 12.23 3.52 -3.13
N LEU A 66 11.79 2.86 -4.20
CA LEU A 66 12.21 1.48 -4.51
C LEU A 66 13.73 1.36 -4.65
N LYS A 67 14.39 2.31 -5.34
CA LYS A 67 15.87 2.33 -5.47
C LYS A 67 16.58 2.51 -4.12
N ILE A 68 16.01 3.30 -3.20
CA ILE A 68 16.57 3.45 -1.86
C ILE A 68 16.42 2.14 -1.10
N LEU A 69 15.22 1.54 -1.12
CA LEU A 69 14.96 0.25 -0.48
C LEU A 69 15.87 -0.85 -1.02
N SER A 70 16.11 -0.92 -2.33
CA SER A 70 16.98 -1.95 -2.91
C SER A 70 18.43 -1.87 -2.44
N THR A 71 18.86 -0.70 -1.98
CA THR A 71 20.25 -0.45 -1.56
C THR A 71 20.39 -0.54 -0.05
N ASP A 72 19.48 0.10 0.69
CA ASP A 72 19.60 0.30 2.14
C ASP A 72 18.71 -0.65 2.95
N PHE A 73 17.69 -1.25 2.33
CA PHE A 73 16.73 -2.17 2.95
C PHE A 73 16.42 -3.37 2.04
N PRO A 74 17.44 -4.18 1.66
CA PRO A 74 17.30 -5.20 0.63
C PRO A 74 16.24 -6.27 0.96
N GLU A 75 16.00 -6.55 2.23
CA GLU A 75 14.93 -7.46 2.70
C GLU A 75 13.52 -6.89 2.50
N ILE A 76 13.38 -5.56 2.52
CA ILE A 76 12.09 -4.86 2.41
C ILE A 76 11.75 -4.53 0.96
N HIS A 77 12.76 -4.34 0.12
CA HIS A 77 12.58 -4.10 -1.31
C HIS A 77 11.63 -5.11 -2.00
N PRO A 78 11.80 -6.44 -1.88
CA PRO A 78 10.90 -7.40 -2.52
C PRO A 78 9.46 -7.30 -2.00
N LEU A 79 9.28 -7.03 -0.71
CA LEU A 79 7.95 -6.85 -0.12
C LEU A 79 7.25 -5.60 -0.67
N MET A 80 7.99 -4.50 -0.86
CA MET A 80 7.45 -3.28 -1.43
C MET A 80 7.11 -3.44 -2.92
N GLU A 81 7.90 -4.19 -3.69
CA GLU A 81 7.56 -4.55 -5.07
C GLU A 81 6.30 -5.43 -5.14
N GLU A 82 6.15 -6.38 -4.22
CA GLU A 82 4.92 -7.19 -4.12
C GLU A 82 3.70 -6.31 -3.78
N LEU A 83 3.83 -5.41 -2.80
CA LEU A 83 2.75 -4.47 -2.44
C LEU A 83 2.39 -3.54 -3.62
N LYS A 84 3.39 -3.08 -4.38
CA LYS A 84 3.18 -2.30 -5.61
C LYS A 84 2.41 -3.12 -6.65
N ARG A 85 2.76 -4.40 -6.84
CA ARG A 85 2.04 -5.29 -7.75
C ARG A 85 0.58 -5.47 -7.35
N TRP A 86 0.29 -5.67 -6.05
CA TRP A 86 -1.09 -5.73 -5.56
C TRP A 86 -1.89 -4.47 -5.88
N ARG A 87 -1.27 -3.29 -5.72
CA ARG A 87 -1.89 -2.02 -6.09
C ARG A 87 -2.14 -1.90 -7.59
N GLU A 88 -1.18 -2.31 -8.42
CA GLU A 88 -1.34 -2.30 -9.88
C GLU A 88 -2.45 -3.23 -10.36
N LEU A 89 -2.58 -4.42 -9.75
CA LEU A 89 -3.70 -5.33 -9.97
C LEU A 89 -5.03 -4.67 -9.60
N ALA A 90 -5.09 -4.01 -8.45
CA ALA A 90 -6.28 -3.33 -7.96
C ALA A 90 -6.72 -2.14 -8.83
N ASP A 91 -5.77 -1.33 -9.28
CA ASP A 91 -6.04 -0.10 -10.04
C ASP A 91 -6.28 -0.36 -11.54
N TYR A 92 -5.54 -1.28 -12.15
CA TYR A 92 -5.45 -1.37 -13.62
C TYR A 92 -5.95 -2.68 -14.22
N GLN A 93 -6.02 -3.77 -13.46
CA GLN A 93 -6.45 -5.06 -14.00
C GLN A 93 -7.95 -5.28 -13.77
N SER A 94 -8.77 -5.00 -14.79
CA SER A 94 -10.23 -5.15 -14.75
C SER A 94 -10.69 -6.58 -14.42
N ASN A 95 -9.97 -7.59 -14.90
CA ASN A 95 -10.30 -9.01 -14.70
C ASN A 95 -9.85 -9.58 -13.35
N TRP A 96 -9.01 -8.85 -12.61
CA TRP A 96 -8.51 -9.31 -11.32
C TRP A 96 -9.52 -9.02 -10.20
N LYS A 97 -9.94 -10.05 -9.46
CA LYS A 97 -10.97 -9.89 -8.41
C LYS A 97 -10.36 -9.92 -7.00
N PRO A 98 -10.46 -8.81 -6.24
CA PRO A 98 -10.06 -8.84 -4.84
C PRO A 98 -11.05 -9.67 -4.01
N ASP A 99 -10.55 -10.18 -2.90
CA ASP A 99 -11.35 -10.77 -1.84
C ASP A 99 -10.72 -10.37 -0.49
N LEU A 100 -11.40 -10.74 0.61
CA LEU A 100 -10.93 -10.44 1.95
C LEU A 100 -9.54 -11.04 2.25
N LYS A 101 -9.26 -12.25 1.75
CA LYS A 101 -7.97 -12.90 1.97
C LYS A 101 -6.84 -12.09 1.32
N LYS A 102 -7.03 -11.61 0.09
CA LYS A 102 -6.06 -10.75 -0.60
C LYS A 102 -5.89 -9.41 0.10
N PHE A 103 -6.97 -8.80 0.59
CA PHE A 103 -6.88 -7.57 1.38
C PHE A 103 -6.07 -7.76 2.67
N LEU A 104 -6.31 -8.85 3.41
CA LEU A 104 -5.55 -9.18 4.62
C LEU A 104 -4.07 -9.44 4.33
N GLN A 105 -3.75 -10.09 3.20
CA GLN A 105 -2.36 -10.26 2.75
C GLN A 105 -1.69 -8.90 2.49
N VAL A 106 -2.40 -7.97 1.84
CA VAL A 106 -1.91 -6.60 1.61
C VAL A 106 -1.65 -5.86 2.92
N LYS A 107 -2.54 -5.97 3.92
CA LYS A 107 -2.31 -5.39 5.26
C LYS A 107 -1.09 -6.00 5.95
N TYR A 108 -0.93 -7.32 5.85
CA TYR A 108 0.22 -8.01 6.43
C TYR A 108 1.54 -7.56 5.79
N LEU A 109 1.59 -7.48 4.46
CA LEU A 109 2.74 -6.93 3.73
C LEU A 109 3.07 -5.50 4.18
N ALA A 110 2.05 -4.64 4.27
CA ALA A 110 2.23 -3.26 4.73
C ALA A 110 2.87 -3.19 6.13
N LYS A 111 2.42 -4.05 7.05
CA LYS A 111 3.01 -4.15 8.39
C LYS A 111 4.49 -4.55 8.34
N LEU A 112 4.83 -5.63 7.63
CA LEU A 112 6.22 -6.09 7.51
C LEU A 112 7.15 -5.01 6.93
N ILE A 113 6.69 -4.32 5.89
CA ILE A 113 7.44 -3.23 5.25
C ILE A 113 7.73 -2.10 6.24
N LEU A 114 6.71 -1.67 6.99
CA LEU A 114 6.84 -0.58 7.95
C LEU A 114 7.59 -1.00 9.22
N GLU A 115 7.67 -2.27 9.58
CA GLU A 115 8.49 -2.72 10.72
C GLU A 115 9.98 -2.82 10.34
N GLY A 116 10.29 -3.02 9.06
CA GLY A 116 11.65 -3.18 8.57
C GLY A 116 12.39 -1.90 8.15
N VAL A 117 11.73 -0.73 8.16
CA VAL A 117 12.28 0.59 7.74
C VAL A 117 12.04 1.66 8.79
#